data_AF-A0A7S1EFB4-F1
#
_entry.id   AF-A0A7S1EFB4-F1
#
_cell.length_a   1.000
_cell.length_b   1.000
_cell.length_c   1.000
_cell.angle_alpha   90.00
_cell.angle_beta   90.00
_cell.angle_gamma   90.00
#
_symmetry.space_group_name_H-M   'P 1'
#
loop_
_entity.id
_entity.type
_entity.pdbx_description
1 polymer ?
#
loop_
_entity_poly.entity_id
_entity_poly.type
_entity_poly.pdbx_seq_one_letter_code
_entity_poly.pdbx_strand_id
1 'polypeptide(L)'
;VISEAGTLYNAERYPESLARYQEARGQSGGEQLRTLNGIYLNNVRLGRMAEAESAFGQIVAYGLRASKLDVKFLFNPGSTEFWSDARLSGAYPMWLRQIAKESTGARVCMVIVGHTSRTGSEQTNDVLSLQRALYIQQRLAAE
;
A
#
# COMPACT_ATOMS: atom_id res chain seq x y z
N VAL A 1 12.11 -19.86 4.25
CA VAL A 1 10.65 -19.66 4.21
C VAL A 1 10.22 -18.52 3.29
N ILE A 2 10.59 -17.25 3.53
CA ILE A 2 10.10 -16.11 2.70
C ILE A 2 10.51 -16.20 1.23
N SER A 3 11.73 -16.65 0.94
CA SER A 3 12.18 -16.84 -0.45
C SER A 3 11.29 -17.85 -1.19
N GLU A 4 11.04 -19.00 -0.56
CA GLU A 4 10.14 -20.04 -1.07
C GLU A 4 8.70 -19.53 -1.24
N ALA A 5 8.19 -18.75 -0.29
CA ALA A 5 6.87 -18.11 -0.39
C ALA A 5 6.77 -17.24 -1.65
N GLY A 6 7.82 -16.49 -1.97
CA GLY A 6 7.92 -15.69 -3.20
C GLY A 6 7.97 -16.55 -4.47
N THR A 7 8.73 -17.64 -4.46
CA THR A 7 8.76 -18.60 -5.58
C THR A 7 7.38 -19.21 -5.83
N LEU A 8 6.67 -19.61 -4.78
CA LEU A 8 5.31 -20.15 -4.88
C LEU A 8 4.32 -19.10 -5.40
N TYR A 9 4.43 -17.85 -4.95
CA TYR A 9 3.60 -16.75 -5.45
C TYR A 9 3.79 -16.54 -6.96
N ASN A 10 5.04 -16.51 -7.41
CA ASN A 10 5.38 -16.33 -8.83
C ASN A 10 4.94 -17.52 -9.70
N ALA A 11 4.84 -18.71 -9.10
CA ALA A 11 4.29 -19.90 -9.72
C ALA A 11 2.75 -20.00 -9.61
N GLU A 12 2.08 -18.92 -9.17
CA GLU A 12 0.62 -18.82 -8.97
C GLU A 12 0.04 -19.82 -7.95
N ARG A 13 0.90 -20.41 -7.11
CA ARG A 13 0.54 -21.30 -6.01
C ARG A 13 0.20 -20.50 -4.76
N TYR A 14 -0.84 -19.68 -4.86
CA TYR A 14 -1.19 -18.68 -3.85
C TYR A 14 -1.55 -19.28 -2.47
N PRO A 15 -2.30 -20.40 -2.36
CA PRO A 15 -2.55 -21.02 -1.05
C PRO A 15 -1.27 -21.45 -0.34
N GLU A 16 -0.35 -22.10 -1.05
CA GLU A 16 0.93 -22.54 -0.48
C GLU A 16 1.85 -21.36 -0.18
N SER A 17 1.89 -20.35 -1.06
CA SER A 17 2.62 -19.12 -0.82
C SER A 17 2.12 -18.42 0.46
N LEU A 18 0.80 -18.30 0.62
CA LEU A 18 0.19 -17.70 1.81
C LEU A 18 0.58 -18.47 3.08
N ALA A 19 0.51 -19.81 3.05
CA ALA A 19 0.92 -20.64 4.18
C ALA A 19 2.39 -20.40 4.56
N ARG A 20 3.30 -20.31 3.58
CA ARG A 20 4.71 -19.99 3.83
C ARG A 20 4.92 -18.58 4.38
N TYR A 21 4.18 -17.57 3.91
CA TYR A 21 4.25 -16.23 4.50
C TYR A 21 3.70 -16.19 5.93
N GLN A 22 2.63 -16.93 6.23
CA GLN A 22 2.10 -17.05 7.58
C GLN A 22 3.07 -17.79 8.53
N GLU A 23 3.69 -18.86 8.05
CA GLU A 23 4.78 -19.57 8.76
C GLU A 23 5.93 -18.60 9.07
N ALA A 24 6.38 -17.83 8.08
CA ALA A 24 7.43 -16.85 8.26
C ALA A 24 7.04 -15.79 9.30
N ARG A 25 5.79 -15.32 9.32
CA ARG A 25 5.32 -14.33 10.32
C ARG A 25 5.41 -14.84 11.75
N GLY A 26 5.24 -16.14 11.98
CA GLY A 26 5.33 -16.76 13.30
C GLY A 26 6.77 -16.94 13.83
N GLN A 27 7.78 -16.72 13.00
CA GLN A 27 9.18 -16.86 13.38
C GLN A 27 9.71 -15.57 14.03
N SER A 28 10.72 -15.69 14.90
CA SER A 28 11.38 -14.54 15.50
C SER A 28 11.96 -13.61 14.42
N GLY A 29 11.57 -12.33 14.44
CA GLY A 29 11.94 -11.35 13.41
C GLY A 29 11.25 -11.53 12.06
N GLY A 30 10.30 -12.45 11.94
CA GLY A 30 9.61 -12.77 10.70
C GLY A 30 8.44 -11.85 10.36
N GLU A 31 7.94 -11.11 11.35
CA GLU A 31 7.00 -10.01 11.15
C GLU A 31 7.71 -8.77 10.58
N GLN A 32 7.98 -8.83 9.29
CA GLN A 32 8.61 -7.75 8.53
C GLN A 32 7.75 -7.38 7.31
N LEU A 33 7.97 -6.17 6.76
CA LEU A 33 7.18 -5.61 5.67
C LEU A 33 7.03 -6.55 4.48
N ARG A 34 8.10 -7.28 4.11
CA ARG A 34 8.06 -8.28 3.02
C ARG A 34 7.07 -9.41 3.29
N THR A 35 7.00 -9.88 4.53
CA THR A 35 6.06 -10.93 4.95
C THR A 35 4.63 -10.43 4.89
N LEU A 36 4.36 -9.24 5.46
CA LEU A 36 3.03 -8.63 5.47
C LEU A 36 2.52 -8.35 4.05
N ASN A 37 3.37 -7.81 3.17
CA ASN A 37 3.08 -7.62 1.76
C ASN A 37 2.73 -8.94 1.05
N GLY A 38 3.47 -10.01 1.35
CA GLY A 38 3.19 -11.34 0.84
C GLY A 38 1.81 -11.87 1.25
N ILE A 39 1.42 -11.69 2.51
CA ILE A 39 0.10 -12.09 3.01
C ILE A 39 -1.01 -11.27 2.33
N TYR A 40 -0.84 -9.96 2.23
CA TYR A 40 -1.79 -9.07 1.54
C TYR A 40 -2.00 -9.49 0.09
N LEU A 41 -0.91 -9.61 -0.69
CA LEU A 41 -0.97 -9.94 -2.11
C LEU A 41 -1.59 -11.32 -2.37
N ASN A 42 -1.28 -12.32 -1.55
CA ASN A 42 -1.90 -13.64 -1.67
C ASN A 42 -3.41 -13.60 -1.39
N ASN A 43 -3.86 -12.88 -0.36
CA ASN A 43 -5.29 -12.75 -0.07
C ASN A 43 -6.03 -12.04 -1.22
N VAL A 44 -5.43 -11.02 -1.84
CA VAL A 44 -5.98 -10.39 -3.05
C VAL A 44 -6.11 -11.41 -4.19
N ARG A 45 -5.07 -12.20 -4.46
CA ARG A 45 -5.10 -13.22 -5.52
C ARG A 45 -6.11 -14.33 -5.28
N LEU A 46 -6.42 -14.63 -4.02
CA LEU A 46 -7.41 -15.61 -3.60
C LEU A 46 -8.84 -15.04 -3.51
N GLY A 47 -9.05 -13.74 -3.77
CA GLY A 47 -10.35 -13.08 -3.61
C GLY A 47 -10.80 -12.89 -2.15
N ARG A 48 -9.89 -13.07 -1.19
CA ARG A 48 -10.13 -12.97 0.26
C ARG A 48 -9.99 -11.52 0.72
N MET A 49 -10.95 -10.68 0.33
CA MET A 49 -10.82 -9.23 0.47
C MET A 49 -10.83 -8.75 1.92
N ALA A 50 -11.54 -9.42 2.83
CA ALA A 50 -11.55 -9.06 4.25
C ALA A 50 -10.18 -9.31 4.89
N GLU A 51 -9.56 -10.45 4.60
CA GLU A 51 -8.22 -10.81 5.06
C GLU A 51 -7.15 -9.93 4.40
N ALA A 52 -7.34 -9.57 3.13
CA ALA A 52 -6.47 -8.60 2.46
C ALA A 52 -6.52 -7.23 3.13
N GLU A 53 -7.71 -6.71 3.44
CA GLU A 53 -7.87 -5.43 4.14
C GLU A 53 -7.23 -5.47 5.52
N SER A 54 -7.44 -6.55 6.29
CA SER A 54 -6.77 -6.73 7.59
C SER A 54 -5.25 -6.78 7.46
N ALA A 55 -4.72 -7.51 6.47
CA ALA A 55 -3.29 -7.58 6.22
C ALA A 55 -2.72 -6.21 5.81
N PHE A 56 -3.47 -5.43 5.02
CA PHE A 56 -3.06 -4.07 4.65
C PHE A 56 -3.03 -3.12 5.86
N GLY A 57 -3.99 -3.20 6.78
CA GLY A 57 -3.92 -2.49 8.05
C GLY A 57 -2.64 -2.81 8.84
N GLN A 58 -2.21 -4.08 8.88
CA GLN A 58 -0.94 -4.48 9.50
C GLN A 58 0.28 -3.87 8.79
N ILE A 59 0.27 -3.79 7.46
CA ILE A 59 1.31 -3.10 6.66
C ILE A 59 1.40 -1.63 7.07
N VAL A 60 0.25 -0.94 7.14
CA VAL A 60 0.20 0.47 7.54
C VAL A 60 0.72 0.65 8.97
N ALA A 61 0.20 -0.11 9.93
CA ALA A 61 0.63 -0.03 11.32
C ALA A 61 2.14 -0.28 11.48
N TYR A 62 2.70 -1.25 10.74
CA TYR A 62 4.13 -1.49 10.70
C TYR A 62 4.89 -0.26 10.14
N GLY A 63 4.45 0.28 9.00
CA GLY A 63 5.07 1.44 8.36
C GLY A 63 5.04 2.69 9.23
N LEU A 64 3.94 2.94 9.94
CA LEU A 64 3.83 4.05 10.89
C LEU A 64 4.79 3.92 12.06
N ARG A 65 4.91 2.72 12.67
CA ARG A 65 5.90 2.48 13.74
C ARG A 65 7.34 2.65 13.27
N ALA A 66 7.61 2.33 12.02
CA ALA A 66 8.92 2.49 11.40
C ALA A 66 9.17 3.90 10.83
N SER A 67 8.19 4.81 10.91
CA SER A 67 8.18 6.12 10.24
C SER A 67 8.49 6.03 8.74
N LYS A 68 8.07 4.93 8.10
CA LYS A 68 8.34 4.57 6.70
C LYS A 68 7.12 3.84 6.14
N LEU A 69 6.11 4.62 5.76
CA LEU A 69 4.92 4.12 5.08
C LEU A 69 5.02 4.38 3.57
N ASP A 70 5.40 3.35 2.81
CA ASP A 70 5.55 3.43 1.36
C ASP A 70 4.29 2.87 0.66
N VAL A 71 3.37 3.74 0.27
CA VAL A 71 2.16 3.39 -0.50
C VAL A 71 2.11 4.24 -1.78
N LYS A 72 1.84 3.60 -2.92
CA LYS A 72 1.89 4.25 -4.24
C LYS A 72 0.49 4.42 -4.83
N PHE A 73 0.05 5.67 -4.94
CA PHE A 73 -1.13 6.06 -5.72
C PHE A 73 -0.68 6.58 -7.10
N LEU A 74 -1.21 5.98 -8.16
CA LEU A 74 -0.97 6.41 -9.53
C LEU A 74 -2.08 7.35 -10.00
N PHE A 75 -1.68 8.35 -10.79
CA PHE A 75 -2.55 9.39 -11.31
C PHE A 75 -2.44 9.47 -12.83
N ASN A 76 -3.51 9.90 -13.49
CA ASN A 76 -3.48 10.24 -14.91
C ASN A 76 -2.48 11.38 -15.17
N PRO A 77 -1.84 11.42 -16.36
CA PRO A 77 -0.93 12.50 -16.73
C PRO A 77 -1.54 13.88 -16.53
N GLY A 78 -0.77 14.81 -15.96
CA GLY A 78 -1.21 16.19 -15.79
C GLY A 78 -2.39 16.42 -14.82
N SER A 79 -2.79 15.42 -14.03
CA SER A 79 -3.97 15.54 -13.16
C SER A 79 -3.79 14.90 -11.78
N THR A 80 -4.79 15.13 -10.93
CA THR A 80 -5.03 14.46 -9.64
C THR A 80 -6.08 13.34 -9.73
N GLU A 81 -6.57 13.04 -10.93
CA GLU A 81 -7.44 11.88 -11.14
C GLU A 81 -6.60 10.60 -11.01
N PHE A 82 -7.10 9.62 -10.25
CA PHE A 82 -6.43 8.33 -10.17
C PHE A 82 -6.35 7.66 -11.53
N TRP A 83 -5.32 6.83 -11.70
CA TRP A 83 -5.15 6.04 -12.90
C TRP A 83 -6.39 5.20 -13.20
N SER A 84 -6.85 5.24 -14.45
CA SER A 84 -8.15 4.69 -14.86
C SER A 84 -8.22 3.15 -14.85
N ASP A 85 -7.08 2.46 -14.86
CA ASP A 85 -7.06 1.00 -14.78
C ASP A 85 -7.41 0.51 -13.36
N ALA A 86 -8.63 0.00 -13.21
CA ALA A 86 -9.16 -0.54 -11.96
C ALA A 86 -8.33 -1.71 -11.39
N ARG A 87 -7.53 -2.42 -12.21
CA ARG A 87 -6.60 -3.44 -11.72
C ARG A 87 -5.51 -2.85 -10.81
N LEU A 88 -5.24 -1.56 -10.96
CA LEU A 88 -4.29 -0.81 -10.14
C LEU A 88 -5.01 0.05 -9.10
N SER A 89 -6.02 0.82 -9.52
CA SER A 89 -6.68 1.81 -8.66
C SER A 89 -7.83 1.26 -7.82
N GLY A 90 -8.33 0.05 -8.12
CA GLY A 90 -9.46 -0.55 -7.41
C GLY A 90 -9.21 -0.80 -5.91
N ALA A 91 -7.95 -0.96 -5.50
CA ALA A 91 -7.59 -1.12 -4.10
C ALA A 91 -7.50 0.21 -3.33
N TYR A 92 -7.41 1.35 -4.02
CA TYR A 92 -7.12 2.66 -3.40
C TYR A 92 -8.16 3.09 -2.36
N PRO A 93 -9.48 2.89 -2.54
CA PRO A 93 -10.44 3.24 -1.50
C PRO A 93 -10.20 2.46 -0.19
N MET A 94 -9.90 1.16 -0.28
CA MET A 94 -9.57 0.35 0.90
C MET A 94 -8.25 0.82 1.54
N TRP A 95 -7.25 1.14 0.72
CA TRP A 95 -5.97 1.63 1.24
C TRP A 95 -6.11 2.96 1.98
N LEU A 96 -6.82 3.92 1.42
CA LEU A 96 -7.08 5.21 2.08
C LEU A 96 -7.75 5.02 3.43
N ARG A 97 -8.81 4.19 3.50
CA ARG A 97 -9.52 3.88 4.74
C ARG A 97 -8.61 3.28 5.81
N GLN A 98 -7.78 2.30 5.44
CA GLN A 98 -6.84 1.68 6.40
C GLN A 98 -5.72 2.64 6.82
N ILE A 99 -5.21 3.48 5.91
CA ILE A 99 -4.23 4.52 6.26
C ILE A 99 -4.83 5.51 7.26
N ALA A 100 -6.04 6.00 7.02
CA ALA A 100 -6.72 6.93 7.92
C ALA A 100 -7.02 6.29 9.29
N LYS A 101 -7.55 5.06 9.29
CA LYS A 101 -7.84 4.30 10.51
C LYS A 101 -6.61 4.09 11.38
N GLU A 102 -5.54 3.54 10.81
CA GLU A 102 -4.34 3.18 11.59
C GLU A 102 -3.56 4.42 12.02
N SER A 103 -3.50 5.48 11.20
CA SER A 103 -2.85 6.74 11.59
C SER A 103 -3.60 7.48 12.72
N THR A 104 -4.93 7.48 12.67
CA THR A 104 -5.78 8.01 13.75
C THR A 104 -5.61 7.20 15.03
N GLY A 105 -5.63 5.86 14.93
CA GLY A 105 -5.41 4.97 16.06
C GLY A 105 -4.03 5.15 16.72
N ALA A 106 -3.00 5.36 15.90
CA ALA A 106 -1.63 5.63 16.37
C ALA A 106 -1.40 7.06 16.87
N ARG A 107 -2.34 8.00 16.59
CA ARG A 107 -2.24 9.43 16.93
C ARG A 107 -0.98 10.11 16.39
N VAL A 108 -0.63 9.81 15.14
CA VAL A 108 0.56 10.34 14.48
C VAL A 108 0.19 11.38 13.43
N CYS A 109 1.05 12.40 13.29
CA CYS A 109 1.02 13.26 12.11
C CYS A 109 1.79 12.60 10.95
N MET A 110 1.33 12.83 9.72
CA MET A 110 2.00 12.33 8.52
C MET A 110 2.33 13.49 7.58
N VAL A 111 3.50 13.42 6.94
CA VAL A 111 3.83 14.27 5.79
C VAL A 111 3.51 13.48 4.52
N ILE A 112 2.69 14.06 3.66
CA ILE A 112 2.32 13.45 2.38
C ILE A 112 3.19 14.09 1.29
N VAL A 113 3.97 13.26 0.60
CA VAL A 113 4.88 13.72 -0.46
C VAL A 113 4.32 13.28 -1.81
N GLY A 114 4.12 14.25 -2.70
CA GLY A 114 3.71 13.99 -4.07
C GLY A 114 4.93 13.85 -5.00
N HIS A 115 4.79 13.03 -6.03
CA HIS A 115 5.83 12.85 -7.05
C HIS A 115 5.24 13.02 -8.46
N THR A 116 6.06 13.56 -9.35
CA THR A 116 5.80 13.71 -10.79
C THR A 116 7.02 13.26 -11.57
N SER A 117 6.81 12.71 -12.77
CA SER A 117 7.90 12.41 -13.70
C SER A 117 8.53 13.71 -14.21
N ARG A 118 9.77 13.65 -14.71
CA ARG A 118 10.48 14.80 -15.31
C ARG A 118 9.96 15.13 -16.73
N THR A 119 8.65 15.17 -16.91
CA THR A 119 8.01 15.49 -18.18
C THR A 119 7.39 16.88 -18.05
N GLY A 120 7.71 17.80 -18.96
CA GLY A 120 7.32 19.21 -18.84
C GLY A 120 8.31 20.05 -18.02
N SER A 121 7.94 21.29 -17.69
CA SER A 121 8.79 22.21 -16.91
C SER A 121 8.83 21.84 -15.42
N GLU A 122 9.91 22.19 -14.75
CA GLU A 122 10.08 22.03 -13.29
C GLU A 122 8.93 22.69 -12.53
N GLN A 123 8.61 23.96 -12.84
CA GLN A 123 7.52 24.69 -12.22
C GLN A 123 6.17 23.96 -12.30
N THR A 124 5.82 23.41 -13.46
CA THR A 124 4.56 22.66 -13.63
C THR A 124 4.58 21.37 -12.82
N ASN A 125 5.73 20.69 -12.77
CA ASN A 125 5.89 19.46 -12.01
C ASN A 125 5.80 19.68 -10.50
N ASP A 126 6.39 20.76 -9.99
CA ASP A 126 6.31 21.13 -8.58
C ASP A 126 4.86 21.39 -8.16
N VAL A 127 4.13 22.20 -8.94
CA VAL A 127 2.71 22.49 -8.69
C VAL A 127 1.88 21.20 -8.72
N LEU A 128 2.07 20.35 -9.73
CA LEU A 128 1.31 19.10 -9.87
C LEU A 128 1.63 18.10 -8.76
N SER A 129 2.88 18.01 -8.33
CA SER A 129 3.29 17.15 -7.22
C SER A 129 2.60 17.57 -5.92
N LEU A 130 2.56 18.87 -5.62
CA LEU A 130 1.86 19.42 -4.46
C LEU A 130 0.36 19.16 -4.55
N GLN A 131 -0.27 19.38 -5.70
CA GLN A 131 -1.70 19.11 -5.91
C GLN A 131 -2.05 17.65 -5.64
N ARG A 132 -1.22 16.70 -6.07
CA ARG A 132 -1.42 15.27 -5.80
C ARG A 132 -1.27 14.94 -4.32
N ALA A 133 -0.32 15.55 -3.62
CA ALA A 133 -0.16 15.39 -2.18
C ALA A 133 -1.39 15.90 -1.41
N LEU A 134 -1.85 17.12 -1.74
CA LEU A 134 -3.05 17.73 -1.16
C LEU A 134 -4.31 16.92 -1.46
N TYR A 135 -4.42 16.36 -2.66
CA TYR A 135 -5.53 15.47 -3.01
C TYR A 135 -5.58 14.24 -2.09
N ILE A 136 -4.45 13.56 -1.88
CA ILE A 136 -4.39 12.42 -0.94
C ILE A 136 -4.70 12.87 0.49
N GLN A 137 -4.20 14.03 0.91
CA GLN A 137 -4.53 14.60 2.23
C GLN A 137 -6.04 14.77 2.41
N GLN A 138 -6.71 15.39 1.44
CA GLN A 138 -8.17 15.60 1.47
C GLN A 138 -8.93 14.28 1.50
N ARG A 139 -8.48 13.29 0.72
CA ARG A 139 -9.09 11.96 0.69
C ARG A 139 -8.96 11.25 2.03
N LEU A 140 -7.77 11.28 2.66
CA LEU A 140 -7.55 10.71 3.98
C LEU A 140 -8.36 11.42 5.08
N ALA A 141 -8.53 12.74 4.98
CA ALA A 141 -9.33 13.51 5.93
C ALA A 141 -10.85 13.28 5.78
N ALA A 142 -11.28 12.70 4.67
CA ALA A 142 -12.68 12.39 4.38
C ALA A 142 -13.07 10.94 4.72
N GLU A 143 -12.10 10.09 5.09
CA GLU A 143 -12.34 8.75 5.66
C GLU A 143 -12.69 8.85 7.14
#